data_AF-A0A6P0TYM2-F1
#
_entry.id   AF-A0A6P0TYM2-F1
#
_cell.length_a   1.000
_cell.length_b   1.000
_cell.length_c   1.000
_cell.angle_alpha   90.00
_cell.angle_beta   90.00
_cell.angle_gamma   90.00
#
_symmetry.space_group_name_H-M   'P 1'
#
loop_
_entity.id
_entity.type
_entity.pdbx_description
1 polymer ?
#
loop_
_entity_poly.entity_id
_entity_poly.type
_entity_poly.pdbx_seq_one_letter_code
_entity_poly.pdbx_strand_id
1 'polypeptide(L)'
;MKVIDINGATASLSEYARNSDREPLVVTDGGRPVLALVPLDENMDLETLSLSFNEEFIRIIERSRARQEAEGGIPIEEVRRQLGLD
;
A
#
# COMPACT_ATOMS: atom_id res chain seq x y z
N MET A 1 5.85 9.82 11.02
CA MET A 1 4.46 10.10 10.62
C MET A 1 3.99 11.32 11.40
N LYS A 2 3.48 12.33 10.70
CA LYS A 2 2.87 13.53 11.28
C LYS A 2 1.36 13.42 11.30
N VAL A 3 0.71 14.10 12.25
CA VAL A 3 -0.75 14.13 12.37
C VAL A 3 -1.20 15.58 12.52
N ILE A 4 -2.23 15.98 11.79
CA ILE A 4 -2.82 17.32 11.84
C ILE A 4 -4.34 17.23 11.82
N ASP A 5 -5.01 18.07 12.63
CA ASP A 5 -6.47 18.21 12.54
C ASP A 5 -6.85 19.01 11.28
N ILE A 6 -7.96 18.65 10.66
CA ILE A 6 -8.44 19.25 9.41
C ILE A 6 -8.65 20.76 9.53
N ASN A 7 -9.01 21.26 10.72
CA ASN A 7 -9.16 22.69 10.97
C ASN A 7 -7.81 23.43 11.00
N GLY A 8 -6.71 22.73 11.27
CA GLY A 8 -5.34 23.24 11.18
C GLY A 8 -4.68 23.01 9.82
N ALA A 9 -5.31 22.23 8.93
CA ALA A 9 -4.75 21.84 7.63
C ALA A 9 -5.00 22.89 6.54
N THR A 10 -4.66 24.16 6.80
CA THR A 10 -5.03 25.30 5.95
C THR A 10 -4.01 25.70 4.88
N ALA A 11 -2.81 25.11 4.89
CA ALA A 11 -1.81 25.40 3.87
C ALA A 11 -2.19 24.76 2.52
N SER A 12 -1.55 25.19 1.44
CA SER A 12 -1.80 24.58 0.13
C SER A 12 -1.31 23.13 0.09
N LEU A 13 -1.96 22.28 -0.71
CA LEU A 13 -1.49 20.90 -0.95
C LEU A 13 -0.02 20.88 -1.42
N SER A 14 0.38 21.88 -2.20
CA SER A 14 1.75 22.01 -2.70
C SER A 14 2.79 22.26 -1.60
N GLU A 15 2.41 22.96 -0.53
CA GLU A 15 3.26 23.18 0.64
C GLU A 15 3.37 21.91 1.47
N TYR A 16 2.26 21.20 1.70
CA TYR A 16 2.29 19.90 2.38
C TYR A 16 3.15 18.88 1.64
N ALA A 17 3.06 18.84 0.30
CA ALA A 17 3.89 17.94 -0.51
C ALA A 17 5.38 18.24 -0.40
N ARG A 18 5.78 19.53 -0.49
CA ARG A 18 7.19 19.94 -0.42
C ARG A 18 7.80 19.80 0.97
N ASN A 19 7.02 19.98 2.02
CA ASN A 19 7.48 19.95 3.42
C ASN A 19 7.22 18.61 4.12
N SER A 20 6.90 17.55 3.37
CA SER A 20 6.50 16.26 3.95
C SER A 20 7.64 15.47 4.61
N ASP A 21 8.89 15.96 4.61
CA ASP A 21 10.07 15.31 5.21
C ASP A 21 10.21 13.79 4.92
N ARG A 22 9.67 13.32 3.78
CA ARG A 22 9.58 11.90 3.40
C ARG A 22 8.87 11.02 4.44
N GLU A 23 7.97 11.59 5.24
CA GLU A 23 7.09 10.83 6.12
C GLU A 23 5.61 11.05 5.78
N PRO A 24 4.73 10.06 6.05
CA PRO A 24 3.30 10.27 5.88
C PRO A 24 2.74 11.37 6.79
N LEU A 25 1.86 12.20 6.24
CA LEU A 25 1.04 13.16 6.99
C LEU A 25 -0.39 12.66 7.03
N VAL A 26 -0.93 12.44 8.22
CA VAL A 26 -2.32 12.04 8.45
C VAL A 26 -3.15 13.25 8.84
N VAL A 27 -4.26 13.45 8.14
CA VAL A 27 -5.27 14.45 8.45
C VAL A 27 -6.38 13.78 9.26
N THR A 28 -6.77 14.40 10.37
CA THR A 28 -7.86 13.93 11.24
C THR A 28 -9.02 14.92 11.27
N ASP A 29 -10.24 14.43 11.52
CA ASP A 29 -11.42 15.26 11.81
C ASP A 29 -11.99 14.83 13.16
N GLY A 30 -11.85 15.71 14.17
CA GLY A 30 -12.23 15.38 15.55
C GLY A 30 -11.45 14.18 16.09
N GLY A 31 -10.16 14.08 15.74
CA GLY A 31 -9.28 12.99 16.15
C GLY A 31 -9.41 11.66 15.37
N ARG A 32 -10.36 11.56 14.42
CA ARG A 32 -10.50 10.38 13.54
C ARG A 32 -9.72 10.60 12.24
N PRO A 33 -8.83 9.68 11.81
CA PRO A 33 -8.15 9.78 10.52
C PRO A 33 -9.14 9.82 9.35
N VAL A 34 -8.96 10.77 8.43
CA VAL A 34 -9.83 10.95 7.25
C VAL A 34 -9.07 10.94 5.92
N LEU A 35 -7.79 11.34 5.94
CA LEU A 35 -6.95 11.36 4.74
C LEU A 35 -5.48 11.19 5.14
N ALA A 36 -4.66 10.64 4.24
CA ALA A 36 -3.22 10.64 4.37
C ALA A 36 -2.57 11.17 3.09
N LEU A 37 -1.57 12.03 3.26
CA LEU A 37 -0.60 12.35 2.21
C LEU A 37 0.61 11.44 2.44
N VAL A 38 0.82 10.52 1.51
CA VAL A 38 1.90 9.53 1.58
C VAL A 38 2.98 9.91 0.58
N PRO A 39 4.24 10.10 1.02
CA PRO A 39 5.35 10.32 0.10
C PRO A 39 5.54 9.06 -0.76
N LEU A 40 5.68 9.26 -2.06
CA LEU A 40 6.05 8.18 -2.98
C LEU A 40 7.56 8.06 -3.01
N ASP A 41 8.08 6.88 -2.70
CA ASP A 41 9.50 6.55 -2.78
C ASP A 41 9.69 5.13 -3.32
N GLU A 42 10.94 4.62 -3.30
CA GLU A 42 11.27 3.29 -3.82
C GLU A 42 10.49 2.14 -3.17
N ASN A 43 9.96 2.33 -1.95
CA ASN A 43 9.19 1.32 -1.23
C ASN A 43 7.67 1.56 -1.28
N MET A 44 7.22 2.68 -1.83
CA MET A 44 5.81 3.06 -1.96
C MET A 44 5.60 3.74 -3.31
N ASP A 45 5.68 2.95 -4.36
CA ASP A 45 5.41 3.41 -5.73
C ASP A 45 3.91 3.46 -6.04
N LEU A 46 3.58 3.92 -7.25
CA LEU A 46 2.19 4.05 -7.70
C LEU A 46 1.49 2.69 -7.80
N GLU A 47 2.21 1.64 -8.18
CA GLU A 47 1.65 0.29 -8.28
C GLU A 47 1.26 -0.22 -6.89
N THR A 48 2.17 -0.12 -5.93
CA THR A 48 1.97 -0.50 -4.52
C THR A 48 0.77 0.24 -3.94
N LEU A 49 0.69 1.56 -4.15
CA LEU A 49 -0.43 2.36 -3.67
C LEU A 49 -1.75 1.92 -4.31
N SER A 50 -1.77 1.73 -5.62
CA SER A 50 -2.96 1.29 -6.36
C SER A 50 -3.46 -0.08 -5.89
N LEU A 51 -2.56 -1.05 -5.74
CA LEU A 51 -2.89 -2.41 -5.30
C LEU A 51 -3.33 -2.47 -3.84
N SER A 52 -2.81 -1.58 -2.99
CA SER A 52 -3.19 -1.50 -1.56
C SER A 52 -4.65 -1.12 -1.32
N PHE A 53 -5.33 -0.55 -2.31
CA PHE A 53 -6.76 -0.22 -2.24
C PHE A 53 -7.64 -1.10 -3.14
N ASN A 54 -7.07 -2.10 -3.82
CA ASN A 54 -7.83 -2.99 -4.69
C ASN A 54 -8.32 -4.23 -3.91
N GLU A 55 -9.62 -4.26 -3.59
CA GLU A 55 -10.23 -5.36 -2.83
C GLU A 55 -10.07 -6.74 -3.50
N GLU A 56 -10.13 -6.81 -4.83
CA GLU A 56 -9.94 -8.07 -5.54
C GLU A 56 -8.51 -8.58 -5.41
N PHE A 57 -7.53 -7.70 -5.59
CA PHE A 57 -6.13 -8.02 -5.40
C PHE A 57 -5.86 -8.49 -3.97
N ILE A 58 -6.37 -7.78 -2.96
CA ILE A 58 -6.24 -8.16 -1.55
C ILE A 58 -6.81 -9.57 -1.33
N ARG A 59 -8.02 -9.87 -1.81
CA ARG A 59 -8.62 -11.20 -1.68
C ARG A 59 -7.78 -12.30 -2.34
N ILE A 60 -7.20 -12.02 -3.50
CA ILE A 60 -6.31 -12.97 -4.19
C ILE A 60 -5.08 -13.26 -3.33
N ILE A 61 -4.43 -12.24 -2.79
CA ILE A 61 -3.24 -12.36 -1.96
C ILE A 61 -3.54 -13.11 -0.65
N GLU A 62 -4.62 -12.75 0.05
CA GLU A 62 -5.04 -13.41 1.29
C GLU A 62 -5.31 -14.90 1.08
N ARG A 63 -6.08 -15.24 0.05
CA ARG A 63 -6.34 -16.64 -0.34
C ARG A 63 -5.04 -17.38 -0.64
N SER A 64 -4.13 -16.74 -1.37
CA SER A 64 -2.87 -17.36 -1.80
C SER A 64 -1.94 -17.62 -0.62
N ARG A 65 -1.84 -16.67 0.32
CA ARG A 65 -1.06 -16.81 1.56
C ARG A 65 -1.62 -17.92 2.45
N ALA A 66 -2.94 -17.94 2.67
CA ALA A 66 -3.60 -18.98 3.45
C ALA A 66 -3.38 -20.38 2.84
N ARG A 67 -3.48 -20.50 1.53
CA ARG A 67 -3.20 -21.75 0.81
C ARG A 67 -1.73 -22.15 0.95
N GLN A 68 -0.79 -21.23 0.78
CA GLN A 68 0.64 -21.50 0.92
C GLN A 68 1.00 -21.99 2.32
N GLU A 69 0.39 -21.40 3.36
CA GLU A 69 0.60 -21.82 4.74
C GLU A 69 0.07 -23.24 5.00
N ALA A 70 -1.09 -23.59 4.44
CA ALA A 70 -1.73 -24.89 4.63
C ALA A 70 -1.13 -26.03 3.76
N GLU A 71 -0.81 -25.73 2.49
CA GLU A 71 -0.43 -26.73 1.48
C GLU A 71 1.05 -26.67 1.09
N GLY A 72 1.75 -25.59 1.45
CA GLY A 72 3.09 -25.29 0.95
C GLY A 72 3.10 -24.65 -0.45
N GLY A 73 4.30 -24.46 -0.98
CA GLY A 73 4.51 -23.91 -2.33
C GLY A 73 4.63 -25.00 -3.40
N ILE A 74 4.69 -24.56 -4.66
CA ILE A 74 4.98 -25.42 -5.82
C ILE A 74 6.47 -25.29 -6.18
N PRO A 75 7.22 -26.39 -6.39
CA PRO A 75 8.61 -26.32 -6.83
C PRO A 75 8.74 -25.64 -8.20
N ILE A 76 9.81 -24.88 -8.42
CA ILE A 76 9.99 -24.14 -9.69
C ILE A 76 10.02 -25.04 -10.92
N GLU A 77 10.58 -26.25 -10.81
CA GLU A 77 10.61 -27.22 -11.92
C GLU A 77 9.20 -27.75 -12.25
N GLU A 78 8.32 -27.85 -11.26
CA GLU A 78 6.92 -28.20 -11.48
C GLU A 78 6.19 -27.09 -12.24
N VAL A 79 6.45 -25.82 -11.87
CA VAL A 79 5.86 -24.65 -12.55
C VAL A 79 6.29 -24.61 -14.01
N ARG A 80 7.58 -24.82 -14.30
CA ARG A 80 8.09 -24.83 -15.68
C ARG A 80 7.42 -25.91 -16.52
N ARG A 81 7.31 -27.13 -15.98
CA ARG A 81 6.65 -28.24 -16.66
C ARG A 81 5.19 -27.95 -16.98
N GLN A 82 4.44 -27.37 -16.03
CA GLN A 82 3.03 -27.01 -16.24
C GLN A 82 2.85 -25.91 -17.30
N LEU A 83 3.84 -25.03 -17.46
CA LEU A 83 3.83 -23.94 -18.44
C LEU A 83 4.51 -24.31 -19.77
N GLY A 84 5.04 -25.53 -19.91
CA GLY A 84 5.76 -25.96 -21.11
C GLY A 84 7.09 -25.22 -21.33
N LEU A 85 7.80 -24.90 -20.23
CA LEU A 85 9.06 -24.15 -20.24
C LEU A 85 10.29 -25.04 -19.94
N ASP A 86 10.14 -26.36 -20.10
CA ASP A 86 11.20 -27.37 -19.91
C ASP A 86 12.13 -27.48 -21.13
#